data_AF-A0A960SSV9-F1
#
_entry.id   AF-A0A960SSV9-F1
#
_cell.length_a   1.000
_cell.length_b   1.000
_cell.length_c   1.000
_cell.angle_alpha   90.00
_cell.angle_beta   90.00
_cell.angle_gamma   90.00
#
_symmetry.space_group_name_H-M   'P 1'
#
loop_
_entity.id
_entity.type
_entity.pdbx_description
1 polymer ?
#
loop_
_entity_poly.entity_id
_entity_poly.type
_entity_poly.pdbx_seq_one_letter_code
_entity_poly.pdbx_strand_id
1 'polypeptide(L)'
;RGLRWLDLYHEPQATVTTMDMRSLNSLVTDSAAASSSWGSGSRVVNGTLNVLPDGRELIPLCSLFREAGWKRGLVTTTEITHATPAGFAASIDSRGNAQMIARQYLDRRVDVLLGGGHKFFDAAKRSDKQDLYATYREAGYTVMRDAGELTAAPREGRWLGTFASSHLPFSIDRDHSTSLKRKVPTLADMTRRALERLGGEDHFLLQVEGGRVDHACHACDIASAVRELVAFDEALEVCLEYQRRVPETLIILTTDHGTGGPSLNGIGSAYGESSARFANLLKARRSFESMLPDLPKEPTAAAIGELIEDGTGYEVPDRKM
;
A
#
# COMPACT_ATOMS: atom_id res chain seq x y z
N ARG A 1 -19.29 11.44 1.16
CA ARG A 1 -19.93 10.12 0.98
C ARG A 1 -19.56 9.24 2.17
N GLY A 2 -20.37 8.24 2.53
CA GLY A 2 -19.97 7.21 3.50
C GLY A 2 -18.84 6.33 2.94
N LEU A 3 -18.19 5.54 3.80
CA LEU A 3 -17.17 4.57 3.36
C LEU A 3 -17.87 3.30 2.85
N ARG A 4 -17.52 2.85 1.65
CA ARG A 4 -18.11 1.66 1.01
C ARG A 4 -17.89 0.39 1.80
N TRP A 5 -16.76 0.23 2.47
CA TRP A 5 -16.52 -0.98 3.26
C TRP A 5 -17.51 -1.11 4.44
N LEU A 6 -18.05 0.00 4.96
CA LEU A 6 -19.11 -0.03 5.97
C LEU A 6 -20.45 -0.44 5.37
N ASP A 7 -20.77 0.06 4.18
CA ASP A 7 -21.99 -0.33 3.45
C ASP A 7 -22.07 -1.86 3.27
N LEU A 8 -20.92 -2.54 3.06
CA LEU A 8 -20.85 -3.99 2.91
C LEU A 8 -21.39 -4.79 4.10
N TYR A 9 -21.42 -4.23 5.32
CA TYR A 9 -22.05 -4.91 6.47
C TYR A 9 -23.56 -5.07 6.33
N HIS A 10 -24.18 -4.29 5.45
CA HIS A 10 -25.62 -4.29 5.20
C HIS A 10 -25.98 -4.94 3.85
N GLU A 11 -24.99 -5.37 3.07
CA GLU A 11 -25.19 -5.99 1.77
C GLU A 11 -25.39 -7.51 1.91
N PRO A 12 -26.53 -8.09 1.48
CA PRO A 12 -26.79 -9.53 1.61
C PRO A 12 -25.77 -10.44 0.90
N GLN A 13 -25.02 -9.89 -0.05
CA GLN A 13 -24.02 -10.62 -0.83
C GLN A 13 -22.65 -10.64 -0.15
N ALA A 14 -22.45 -9.85 0.91
CA ALA A 14 -21.20 -9.82 1.66
C ALA A 14 -21.27 -10.75 2.87
N THR A 15 -20.19 -11.50 3.10
CA THR A 15 -20.01 -12.32 4.31
C THR A 15 -18.89 -11.73 5.14
N VAL A 16 -19.18 -11.43 6.40
CA VAL A 16 -18.19 -10.91 7.36
C VAL A 16 -17.72 -12.05 8.27
N THR A 17 -16.41 -12.16 8.46
CA THR A 17 -15.79 -13.14 9.36
C THR A 17 -14.55 -12.54 10.03
N THR A 18 -13.98 -13.27 10.98
CA THR A 18 -12.75 -12.91 11.70
C THR A 18 -11.59 -13.81 11.30
N MET A 19 -10.37 -13.31 11.34
CA MET A 19 -9.15 -14.05 10.98
C MET A 19 -8.07 -13.90 12.06
N ASP A 20 -7.48 -15.01 12.50
CA ASP A 20 -6.30 -15.02 13.39
C ASP A 20 -5.02 -14.87 12.56
N MET A 21 -4.33 -13.77 12.78
CA MET A 21 -3.13 -13.37 12.03
C MET A 21 -1.81 -13.59 12.75
N ARG A 22 -1.75 -14.35 13.86
CA ARG A 22 -0.45 -14.63 14.50
C ARG A 22 0.54 -15.29 13.53
N SER A 23 1.84 -15.01 13.70
CA SER A 23 2.90 -15.68 12.95
C SER A 23 3.37 -16.96 13.66
N LEU A 24 4.34 -17.67 13.08
CA LEU A 24 4.90 -18.87 13.72
C LEU A 24 5.66 -18.58 15.01
N ASN A 25 6.23 -17.38 15.14
CA ASN A 25 7.11 -17.02 16.26
C ASN A 25 6.57 -15.91 17.16
N SER A 26 5.36 -15.38 16.92
CA SER A 26 4.79 -14.28 17.70
C SER A 26 3.27 -14.27 17.67
N LEU A 27 2.66 -13.80 18.76
CA LEU A 27 1.23 -13.47 18.80
C LEU A 27 0.89 -12.24 17.95
N VAL A 28 1.88 -11.38 17.70
CA VAL A 28 1.79 -10.20 16.84
C VAL A 28 2.61 -10.46 15.58
N THR A 29 1.94 -10.56 14.44
CA THR A 29 2.59 -10.73 13.14
C THR A 29 3.20 -9.43 12.64
N ASP A 30 4.16 -9.54 11.74
CA ASP A 30 4.50 -8.45 10.82
C ASP A 30 3.81 -8.66 9.46
N SER A 31 3.82 -7.63 8.60
CA SER A 31 3.21 -7.72 7.27
C SER A 31 3.79 -8.83 6.37
N ALA A 32 5.04 -9.24 6.59
CA ALA A 32 5.66 -10.31 5.80
C ALA A 32 5.06 -11.67 6.13
N ALA A 33 5.01 -12.05 7.42
CA ALA A 33 4.39 -13.30 7.82
C ALA A 33 2.87 -13.33 7.56
N ALA A 34 2.20 -12.18 7.72
CA ALA A 34 0.78 -12.04 7.40
C ALA A 34 0.53 -12.25 5.90
N SER A 35 1.25 -11.53 5.05
CA SER A 35 1.11 -11.64 3.60
C SER A 35 1.48 -13.03 3.09
N SER A 36 2.51 -13.67 3.63
CA SER A 36 2.84 -15.06 3.30
C SER A 36 1.76 -16.05 3.70
N SER A 37 1.02 -15.80 4.77
CA SER A 37 -0.11 -16.64 5.16
C SER A 37 -1.21 -16.63 4.09
N TRP A 38 -1.49 -15.47 3.49
CA TRP A 38 -2.42 -15.37 2.36
C TRP A 38 -1.81 -15.90 1.06
N GLY A 39 -0.54 -15.55 0.83
CA GLY A 39 0.18 -15.82 -0.40
C GLY A 39 0.65 -17.27 -0.53
N SER A 40 0.72 -18.06 0.53
CA SER A 40 1.12 -19.48 0.44
C SER A 40 0.18 -20.43 1.17
N GLY A 41 -0.79 -19.89 1.92
CA GLY A 41 -1.67 -20.69 2.78
C GLY A 41 -0.97 -21.21 4.05
N SER A 42 0.25 -20.76 4.36
CA SER A 42 1.02 -21.22 5.51
C SER A 42 1.59 -20.06 6.32
N ARG A 43 1.53 -20.17 7.65
CA ARG A 43 2.21 -19.23 8.54
C ARG A 43 3.72 -19.41 8.42
N VAL A 44 4.44 -18.29 8.44
CA VAL A 44 5.91 -18.24 8.51
C VAL A 44 6.35 -17.41 9.72
N VAL A 45 7.66 -17.29 9.96
CA VAL A 45 8.20 -16.43 11.02
C VAL A 45 8.19 -14.97 10.58
N ASN A 46 8.05 -14.04 11.51
CA ASN A 46 8.11 -12.60 11.18
C ASN A 46 9.40 -12.27 10.42
N GLY A 47 9.29 -11.44 9.40
CA GLY A 47 10.42 -10.98 8.59
C GLY A 47 10.77 -11.85 7.38
N THR A 48 10.26 -13.08 7.29
CA THR A 48 10.43 -13.94 6.10
C THR A 48 9.23 -13.83 5.17
N LEU A 49 9.44 -14.10 3.88
CA LEU A 49 8.38 -14.18 2.89
C LEU A 49 8.38 -15.58 2.29
N ASN A 50 7.32 -16.37 2.52
CA ASN A 50 7.12 -17.70 1.94
C ASN A 50 8.30 -18.65 2.14
N VAL A 51 8.96 -18.59 3.30
CA VAL A 51 10.02 -19.52 3.71
C VAL A 51 9.72 -20.07 5.09
N LEU A 52 9.76 -21.40 5.21
CA LEU A 52 9.58 -22.12 6.47
C LEU A 52 10.85 -22.06 7.35
N PRO A 53 10.76 -22.30 8.66
CA PRO A 53 11.92 -22.27 9.57
C PRO A 53 13.06 -23.23 9.20
N ASP A 54 12.76 -24.30 8.45
CA ASP A 54 13.76 -25.27 7.95
C ASP A 54 14.39 -24.87 6.60
N GLY A 55 14.10 -23.67 6.11
CA GLY A 55 14.63 -23.12 4.86
C GLY A 55 13.87 -23.55 3.61
N ARG A 56 12.81 -24.37 3.73
CA ARG A 56 11.99 -24.72 2.57
C ARG A 56 11.21 -23.50 2.07
N GLU A 57 11.36 -23.22 0.79
CA GLU A 57 10.53 -22.23 0.09
C GLU A 57 9.13 -22.78 -0.15
N LEU A 58 8.13 -21.98 0.20
CA LEU A 58 6.73 -22.20 -0.15
C LEU A 58 6.46 -21.60 -1.53
N ILE A 59 5.52 -22.21 -2.26
CA ILE A 59 5.09 -21.72 -3.57
C ILE A 59 4.10 -20.58 -3.37
N PRO A 60 4.39 -19.35 -3.82
CA PRO A 60 3.46 -18.25 -3.63
C PRO A 60 2.29 -18.31 -4.61
N LEU A 61 1.19 -17.64 -4.26
CA LEU A 61 -0.10 -17.71 -4.91
C LEU A 61 0.00 -17.27 -6.37
N CYS A 62 0.80 -16.24 -6.65
CA CYS A 62 1.05 -15.82 -8.02
C CYS A 62 1.70 -16.91 -8.88
N SER A 63 2.56 -17.76 -8.31
CA SER A 63 3.16 -18.88 -9.03
C SER A 63 2.14 -19.98 -9.31
N LEU A 64 1.28 -20.31 -8.33
CA LEU A 64 0.19 -21.28 -8.51
C LEU A 64 -0.81 -20.82 -9.58
N PHE A 65 -1.22 -19.55 -9.53
CA PHE A 65 -2.16 -18.98 -10.50
C PHE A 65 -1.55 -18.90 -11.90
N ARG A 66 -0.24 -18.67 -12.01
CA ARG A 66 0.47 -18.74 -13.30
C ARG A 66 0.39 -20.14 -13.91
N GLU A 67 0.58 -21.18 -13.09
CA GLU A 67 0.47 -22.58 -13.55
C GLU A 67 -0.95 -22.92 -14.01
N ALA A 68 -1.96 -22.32 -13.39
CA ALA A 68 -3.35 -22.40 -13.82
C ALA A 68 -3.69 -21.54 -15.05
N GLY A 69 -2.73 -20.76 -15.58
CA GLY A 69 -2.94 -19.88 -16.74
C GLY A 69 -3.52 -18.51 -16.41
N TRP A 70 -3.70 -18.16 -15.13
CA TRP A 70 -4.28 -16.89 -14.70
C TRP A 70 -3.23 -15.77 -14.75
N LYS A 71 -3.67 -14.55 -15.11
CA LYS A 71 -2.83 -13.35 -15.00
C LYS A 71 -2.79 -12.85 -13.57
N ARG A 72 -1.69 -12.24 -13.15
CA ARG A 72 -1.54 -11.76 -11.77
C ARG A 72 -1.07 -10.31 -11.70
N GLY A 73 -1.74 -9.52 -10.87
CA GLY A 73 -1.40 -8.13 -10.59
C GLY A 73 -1.16 -7.86 -9.11
N LEU A 74 -0.20 -6.99 -8.82
CA LEU A 74 0.10 -6.46 -7.50
C LEU A 74 0.06 -4.93 -7.57
N VAL A 75 -0.73 -4.30 -6.70
CA VAL A 75 -0.92 -2.85 -6.65
C VAL A 75 -0.78 -2.39 -5.19
N THR A 76 0.03 -1.37 -4.93
CA THR A 76 0.26 -0.88 -3.56
C THR A 76 0.58 0.62 -3.50
N THR A 77 0.23 1.28 -2.40
CA THR A 77 0.76 2.60 -2.04
C THR A 77 2.15 2.56 -1.39
N THR A 78 2.70 1.38 -1.11
CA THR A 78 4.05 1.20 -0.55
C THR A 78 5.10 1.03 -1.66
N GLU A 79 6.25 0.43 -1.35
CA GLU A 79 7.20 0.03 -2.39
C GLU A 79 6.65 -1.24 -3.03
N ILE A 80 6.74 -1.40 -4.35
CA ILE A 80 6.20 -2.61 -4.99
C ILE A 80 6.90 -3.90 -4.50
N THR A 81 8.11 -3.77 -3.97
CA THR A 81 8.91 -4.83 -3.34
C THR A 81 8.71 -4.94 -1.83
N HIS A 82 7.79 -4.17 -1.24
CA HIS A 82 7.48 -4.25 0.18
C HIS A 82 6.80 -5.59 0.50
N ALA A 83 6.68 -5.91 1.79
CA ALA A 83 6.30 -7.23 2.25
C ALA A 83 4.95 -7.73 1.73
N THR A 84 3.93 -6.87 1.70
CA THR A 84 2.57 -7.28 1.34
C THR A 84 2.43 -7.72 -0.12
N PRO A 85 2.86 -6.95 -1.15
CA PRO A 85 2.87 -7.48 -2.51
C PRO A 85 3.85 -8.65 -2.66
N ALA A 86 5.00 -8.60 -1.97
CA ALA A 86 6.03 -9.63 -2.08
C ALA A 86 5.56 -10.99 -1.55
N GLY A 87 4.73 -11.04 -0.51
CA GLY A 87 4.19 -12.30 0.02
C GLY A 87 3.29 -13.04 -0.96
N PHE A 88 2.76 -12.39 -2.00
CA PHE A 88 2.00 -13.06 -3.06
C PHE A 88 2.88 -13.66 -4.16
N ALA A 89 4.13 -13.23 -4.29
CA ALA A 89 4.92 -13.50 -5.50
C ALA A 89 6.41 -13.80 -5.28
N ALA A 90 6.98 -13.61 -4.10
CA ALA A 90 8.41 -13.82 -3.79
C ALA A 90 8.60 -14.80 -2.62
N SER A 91 9.71 -15.54 -2.62
CA SER A 91 10.12 -16.41 -1.52
C SER A 91 11.52 -16.00 -1.09
N ILE A 92 11.68 -15.51 0.14
CA ILE A 92 12.96 -14.96 0.62
C ILE A 92 13.06 -14.93 2.15
N ASP A 93 14.26 -15.19 2.68
CA ASP A 93 14.55 -15.21 4.12
C ASP A 93 14.43 -13.84 4.81
N SER A 94 14.49 -12.75 4.04
CA SER A 94 14.38 -11.41 4.57
C SER A 94 13.56 -10.51 3.66
N ARG A 95 12.46 -9.99 4.20
CA ARG A 95 11.64 -8.93 3.58
C ARG A 95 12.45 -7.68 3.21
N GLY A 96 13.62 -7.48 3.82
CA GLY A 96 14.51 -6.35 3.54
C GLY A 96 15.29 -6.48 2.22
N ASN A 97 15.35 -7.66 1.61
CA ASN A 97 16.07 -7.87 0.36
C ASN A 97 15.21 -7.53 -0.87
N ALA A 98 14.78 -6.28 -0.93
CA ALA A 98 13.91 -5.73 -1.96
C ALA A 98 14.50 -5.83 -3.39
N GLN A 99 15.82 -5.75 -3.54
CA GLN A 99 16.46 -5.90 -4.85
C GLN A 99 16.29 -7.32 -5.42
N MET A 100 16.34 -8.34 -4.56
CA MET A 100 16.07 -9.73 -4.95
C MET A 100 14.58 -9.94 -5.21
N ILE A 101 13.69 -9.35 -4.40
CA ILE A 101 12.24 -9.40 -4.63
C ILE A 101 11.90 -8.82 -6.02
N ALA A 102 12.47 -7.67 -6.37
CA ALA A 102 12.29 -7.06 -7.70
C ALA A 102 12.73 -7.99 -8.84
N ARG A 103 13.78 -8.80 -8.61
CA ARG A 103 14.26 -9.80 -9.58
C ARG A 103 13.32 -11.00 -9.66
N GLN A 104 12.85 -11.51 -8.53
CA GLN A 104 11.91 -12.64 -8.50
C GLN A 104 10.59 -12.32 -9.21
N TYR A 105 10.09 -11.09 -9.12
CA TYR A 105 8.91 -10.67 -9.90
C TYR A 105 9.10 -10.82 -11.42
N LEU A 106 10.30 -10.50 -11.92
CA LEU A 106 10.67 -10.65 -13.33
C LEU A 106 10.79 -12.12 -13.71
N ASP A 107 11.56 -12.89 -12.93
CA ASP A 107 11.81 -14.30 -13.19
C ASP A 107 10.50 -15.11 -13.14
N ARG A 108 9.59 -14.73 -12.22
CA ARG A 108 8.25 -15.33 -12.09
C ARG A 108 7.23 -14.71 -13.04
N ARG A 109 7.62 -13.69 -13.81
CA ARG A 109 6.78 -12.98 -14.80
C ARG A 109 5.43 -12.54 -14.20
N VAL A 110 5.42 -11.72 -13.17
CA VAL A 110 4.17 -11.09 -12.67
C VAL A 110 3.65 -10.12 -13.73
N ASP A 111 2.35 -10.11 -14.04
CA ASP A 111 1.81 -9.42 -15.22
C ASP A 111 1.64 -7.91 -15.00
N VAL A 112 1.19 -7.49 -13.82
CA VAL A 112 1.02 -6.07 -13.46
C VAL A 112 1.66 -5.81 -12.10
N LEU A 113 2.54 -4.81 -12.04
CA LEU A 113 3.24 -4.40 -10.81
C LEU A 113 3.13 -2.88 -10.70
N LEU A 114 2.37 -2.34 -9.74
CA LEU A 114 2.16 -0.90 -9.59
C LEU A 114 2.39 -0.46 -8.13
N GLY A 115 3.35 0.43 -7.90
CA GLY A 115 3.58 1.01 -6.57
C GLY A 115 4.74 2.01 -6.56
N GLY A 116 5.40 2.16 -5.42
CA GLY A 116 6.64 2.92 -5.30
C GLY A 116 7.90 2.06 -5.51
N GLY A 117 9.07 2.58 -5.14
CA GLY A 117 10.31 1.81 -5.01
C GLY A 117 11.28 1.88 -6.18
N HIS A 118 11.35 3.02 -6.91
CA HIS A 118 12.29 3.16 -8.04
C HIS A 118 13.73 2.80 -7.67
N LYS A 119 14.14 3.04 -6.41
CA LYS A 119 15.50 2.79 -5.92
C LYS A 119 15.94 1.32 -6.07
N PHE A 120 15.00 0.39 -6.20
CA PHE A 120 15.30 -1.03 -6.38
C PHE A 120 15.38 -1.47 -7.84
N PHE A 121 15.13 -0.57 -8.79
CA PHE A 121 15.17 -0.88 -10.23
C PHE A 121 16.24 -0.06 -10.96
N ASP A 122 16.55 1.13 -10.45
CA ASP A 122 17.54 2.04 -11.01
C ASP A 122 18.98 1.61 -10.68
N ALA A 123 19.81 1.42 -11.71
CA ALA A 123 21.25 1.09 -11.59
C ALA A 123 22.03 2.06 -10.68
N ALA A 124 21.67 3.35 -10.69
CA ALA A 124 22.35 4.35 -9.87
C ALA A 124 22.12 4.13 -8.37
N LYS A 125 20.99 3.52 -7.99
CA LYS A 125 20.56 3.31 -6.60
C LYS A 125 20.79 1.88 -6.11
N ARG A 126 20.75 0.90 -7.01
CA ARG A 126 21.03 -0.49 -6.68
C ARG A 126 22.49 -0.69 -6.29
N SER A 127 22.72 -1.67 -5.43
CA SER A 127 24.06 -2.04 -4.96
C SER A 127 24.85 -2.80 -6.03
N ASP A 128 24.17 -3.55 -6.88
CA ASP A 128 24.77 -4.33 -7.98
C ASP A 128 24.94 -3.56 -9.30
N LYS A 129 24.51 -2.29 -9.33
CA LYS A 129 24.56 -1.40 -10.50
C LYS A 129 23.84 -1.92 -11.74
N GLN A 130 22.93 -2.88 -11.61
CA GLN A 130 22.14 -3.38 -12.73
C GLN A 130 20.96 -2.43 -13.03
N ASP A 131 20.72 -2.12 -14.31
CA ASP A 131 19.50 -1.42 -14.72
C ASP A 131 18.37 -2.42 -14.90
N LEU A 132 17.60 -2.63 -13.85
CA LEU A 132 16.50 -3.58 -13.88
C LEU A 132 15.35 -3.06 -14.74
N TYR A 133 15.19 -1.74 -14.93
CA TYR A 133 14.18 -1.25 -15.88
C TYR A 133 14.51 -1.66 -17.31
N ALA A 134 15.78 -1.58 -17.71
CA ALA A 134 16.21 -2.08 -19.02
C ALA A 134 15.89 -3.58 -19.17
N THR A 135 16.22 -4.39 -18.15
CA THR A 135 15.91 -5.83 -18.16
C THR A 135 14.40 -6.11 -18.25
N TYR A 136 13.56 -5.34 -17.56
CA TYR A 136 12.10 -5.47 -17.66
C TYR A 136 11.59 -5.11 -19.06
N ARG A 137 12.10 -4.04 -19.68
CA ARG A 137 11.74 -3.67 -21.06
C ARG A 137 12.15 -4.75 -22.06
N GLU A 138 13.35 -5.30 -21.93
CA GLU A 138 13.83 -6.43 -22.74
C GLU A 138 12.93 -7.67 -22.58
N ALA A 139 12.37 -7.88 -21.38
CA ALA A 139 11.40 -8.93 -21.10
C ALA A 139 9.96 -8.61 -21.57
N GLY A 140 9.76 -7.47 -22.26
CA GLY A 140 8.49 -7.07 -22.85
C GLY A 140 7.55 -6.30 -21.92
N TYR A 141 8.06 -5.71 -20.83
CA TYR A 141 7.25 -4.88 -19.95
C TYR A 141 7.17 -3.43 -20.43
N THR A 142 5.96 -2.86 -20.36
CA THR A 142 5.78 -1.41 -20.32
C THR A 142 6.20 -0.90 -18.95
N VAL A 143 7.27 -0.11 -18.93
CA VAL A 143 7.79 0.54 -17.72
C VAL A 143 7.23 1.95 -17.60
N MET A 144 6.63 2.27 -16.45
CA MET A 144 6.00 3.56 -16.15
C MET A 144 6.57 4.15 -14.86
N ARG A 145 6.74 5.47 -14.82
CA ARG A 145 7.35 6.22 -13.73
C ARG A 145 6.51 7.36 -13.19
N ASP A 146 5.42 7.70 -13.86
CA ASP A 146 4.47 8.71 -13.39
C ASP A 146 3.00 8.39 -13.76
N ALA A 147 2.09 9.18 -13.20
CA ALA A 147 0.65 9.05 -13.41
C ALA A 147 0.22 9.26 -14.88
N GLY A 148 0.96 10.10 -15.63
CA GLY A 148 0.70 10.33 -17.05
C GLY A 148 1.02 9.09 -17.87
N GLU A 149 2.18 8.49 -17.64
CA GLU A 149 2.60 7.24 -18.27
C GLU A 149 1.64 6.09 -17.93
N LEU A 150 1.15 6.00 -16.68
CA LEU A 150 0.13 5.02 -16.29
C LEU A 150 -1.20 5.22 -17.03
N THR A 151 -1.61 6.48 -17.23
CA THR A 151 -2.83 6.81 -17.97
C THR A 151 -2.70 6.41 -19.45
N ALA A 152 -1.52 6.61 -20.03
CA ALA A 152 -1.21 6.28 -21.42
C ALA A 152 -0.86 4.79 -21.63
N ALA A 153 -0.81 3.98 -20.56
CA ALA A 153 -0.37 2.58 -20.64
C ALA A 153 -1.27 1.75 -21.57
N PRO A 154 -0.68 0.89 -22.42
CA PRO A 154 -1.42 0.06 -23.36
C PRO A 154 -2.19 -1.03 -22.62
N ARG A 155 -3.43 -1.33 -23.02
CA ARG A 155 -4.30 -2.32 -22.33
C ARG A 155 -3.82 -3.77 -22.37
N GLU A 156 -2.72 -4.05 -23.06
CA GLU A 156 -2.14 -5.37 -23.22
C GLU A 156 -0.69 -5.40 -22.70
N GLY A 157 -0.10 -6.59 -22.69
CA GLY A 157 1.29 -6.78 -22.28
C GLY A 157 1.48 -6.78 -20.76
N ARG A 158 2.74 -6.69 -20.32
CA ARG A 158 3.10 -6.72 -18.91
C ARG A 158 3.51 -5.33 -18.45
N TRP A 159 3.22 -4.98 -17.22
CA TRP A 159 3.41 -3.62 -16.71
C TRP A 159 4.30 -3.61 -15.47
N LEU A 160 5.24 -2.66 -15.43
CA LEU A 160 5.97 -2.27 -14.23
C LEU A 160 5.82 -0.75 -14.05
N GLY A 161 5.04 -0.35 -13.06
CA GLY A 161 4.86 1.02 -12.62
C GLY A 161 5.50 1.24 -11.25
N THR A 162 6.51 2.11 -11.20
CA THR A 162 7.09 2.60 -9.96
C THR A 162 6.89 4.11 -9.94
N PHE A 163 6.19 4.72 -8.97
CA PHE A 163 5.78 6.13 -9.05
C PHE A 163 6.41 7.04 -7.99
N ALA A 164 7.25 6.47 -7.11
CA ALA A 164 8.07 7.21 -6.14
C ALA A 164 9.39 6.49 -5.87
N SER A 165 10.40 7.22 -5.37
CA SER A 165 11.72 6.65 -5.06
C SER A 165 11.65 5.50 -4.04
N SER A 166 10.83 5.69 -3.01
CA SER A 166 10.47 4.73 -1.96
C SER A 166 8.96 4.51 -2.02
N HIS A 167 8.26 4.42 -0.88
CA HIS A 167 6.81 4.38 -0.82
C HIS A 167 6.17 5.58 -1.53
N LEU A 168 4.90 5.45 -1.96
CA LEU A 168 4.18 6.61 -2.45
C LEU A 168 3.99 7.62 -1.30
N PRO A 169 4.09 8.93 -1.57
CA PRO A 169 3.72 9.96 -0.61
C PRO A 169 2.31 9.72 -0.07
N PHE A 170 2.07 10.11 1.19
CA PHE A 170 0.71 10.07 1.74
C PHE A 170 -0.25 10.90 0.88
N SER A 171 -1.51 10.48 0.86
CA SER A 171 -2.60 11.14 0.15
C SER A 171 -2.73 12.59 0.59
N ILE A 172 -2.54 12.89 1.88
CA ILE A 172 -2.54 14.27 2.40
C ILE A 172 -1.50 15.15 1.71
N ASP A 173 -0.27 14.65 1.53
CA ASP A 173 0.83 15.40 0.91
C ASP A 173 0.62 15.53 -0.59
N ARG A 174 0.20 14.43 -1.24
CA ARG A 174 -0.16 14.42 -2.65
C ARG A 174 -1.24 15.45 -2.93
N ASP A 175 -2.29 15.46 -2.11
CA ASP A 175 -3.47 16.29 -2.36
C ASP A 175 -3.20 17.79 -2.19
N HIS A 176 -2.19 18.16 -1.40
CA HIS A 176 -1.75 19.54 -1.23
C HIS A 176 -0.55 19.92 -2.10
N SER A 177 -0.10 19.06 -3.01
CA SER A 177 1.02 19.34 -3.92
C SER A 177 0.69 19.09 -5.38
N THR A 178 0.62 20.16 -6.17
CA THR A 178 0.41 20.09 -7.64
C THR A 178 1.48 19.23 -8.34
N SER A 179 2.72 19.26 -7.84
CA SER A 179 3.81 18.44 -8.37
C SER A 179 3.58 16.96 -8.12
N LEU A 180 3.16 16.60 -6.90
CA LEU A 180 2.88 15.21 -6.54
C LEU A 180 1.63 14.68 -7.25
N LYS A 181 0.54 15.47 -7.35
CA LYS A 181 -0.66 15.08 -8.13
C LYS A 181 -0.35 14.70 -9.56
N ARG A 182 0.57 15.41 -10.22
CA ARG A 182 0.96 15.13 -11.60
C ARG A 182 1.78 13.85 -11.72
N LYS A 183 2.59 13.53 -10.70
CA LYS A 183 3.56 12.42 -10.76
C LYS A 183 3.02 11.12 -10.18
N VAL A 184 2.26 11.19 -9.10
CA VAL A 184 1.89 10.03 -8.28
C VAL A 184 0.40 9.73 -8.48
N PRO A 185 0.05 8.58 -9.08
CA PRO A 185 -1.34 8.18 -9.23
C PRO A 185 -1.98 7.85 -7.88
N THR A 186 -3.31 7.90 -7.80
CA THR A 186 -4.03 7.42 -6.63
C THR A 186 -4.06 5.89 -6.59
N LEU A 187 -4.32 5.28 -5.42
CA LEU A 187 -4.54 3.84 -5.34
C LEU A 187 -5.73 3.42 -6.20
N ALA A 188 -6.79 4.22 -6.21
CA ALA A 188 -7.95 4.01 -7.08
C ALA A 188 -7.60 4.05 -8.57
N ASP A 189 -6.72 4.96 -9.00
CA ASP A 189 -6.25 5.03 -10.39
C ASP A 189 -5.42 3.81 -10.76
N MET A 190 -4.44 3.44 -9.93
CA MET A 190 -3.64 2.23 -10.15
C MET A 190 -4.53 0.99 -10.22
N THR A 191 -5.51 0.86 -9.32
CA THR A 191 -6.46 -0.25 -9.27
C THR A 191 -7.32 -0.28 -10.53
N ARG A 192 -7.87 0.87 -10.95
CA ARG A 192 -8.70 0.98 -12.16
C ARG A 192 -7.91 0.56 -13.40
N ARG A 193 -6.68 1.05 -13.55
CA ARG A 193 -5.82 0.71 -14.68
C ARG A 193 -5.40 -0.76 -14.66
N ALA A 194 -5.09 -1.32 -13.49
CA ALA A 194 -4.80 -2.75 -13.34
C ALA A 194 -5.99 -3.62 -13.74
N LEU A 195 -7.22 -3.25 -13.34
CA LEU A 195 -8.44 -3.96 -13.74
C LEU A 195 -8.77 -3.78 -15.23
N GLU A 196 -8.52 -2.60 -15.83
CA GLU A 196 -8.65 -2.42 -17.28
C GLU A 196 -7.71 -3.32 -18.08
N ARG A 197 -6.49 -3.57 -17.56
CA ARG A 197 -5.54 -4.50 -18.16
C ARG A 197 -6.00 -5.94 -17.93
N LEU A 198 -6.15 -6.35 -16.66
CA LEU A 198 -6.37 -7.75 -16.28
C LEU A 198 -7.77 -8.25 -16.64
N GLY A 199 -8.78 -7.37 -16.66
CA GLY A 199 -10.15 -7.73 -17.00
C GLY A 199 -10.39 -8.03 -18.48
N GLY A 200 -9.39 -7.84 -19.35
CA GLY A 200 -9.41 -8.33 -20.72
C GLY A 200 -8.99 -9.80 -20.87
N GLU A 201 -8.66 -10.47 -19.76
CA GLU A 201 -8.14 -11.84 -19.73
C GLU A 201 -9.18 -12.77 -19.10
N ASP A 202 -9.17 -14.04 -19.48
CA ASP A 202 -10.19 -15.02 -19.03
C ASP A 202 -10.25 -15.11 -17.50
N HIS A 203 -9.08 -15.15 -16.85
CA HIS A 203 -8.97 -15.24 -15.40
C HIS A 203 -7.76 -14.46 -14.87
N PHE A 204 -7.94 -13.83 -13.71
CA PHE A 204 -6.85 -13.11 -13.05
C PHE A 204 -6.95 -13.12 -11.52
N LEU A 205 -5.79 -12.92 -10.90
CA LEU A 205 -5.62 -12.58 -9.49
C LEU A 205 -5.14 -11.13 -9.41
N LEU A 206 -5.78 -10.30 -8.58
CA LEU A 206 -5.33 -8.94 -8.31
C LEU A 206 -5.27 -8.72 -6.80
N GLN A 207 -4.09 -8.35 -6.31
CA GLN A 207 -3.87 -7.88 -4.95
C GLN A 207 -3.74 -6.36 -4.95
N VAL A 208 -4.55 -5.67 -4.15
CA VAL A 208 -4.52 -4.20 -3.97
C VAL A 208 -4.27 -3.87 -2.50
N GLU A 209 -3.27 -3.03 -2.22
CA GLU A 209 -2.83 -2.68 -0.86
C GLU A 209 -2.93 -1.17 -0.59
N GLY A 210 -3.72 -0.79 0.41
CA GLY A 210 -3.64 0.52 1.07
C GLY A 210 -2.58 0.56 2.17
N GLY A 211 -1.32 0.25 1.86
CA GLY A 211 -0.32 -0.11 2.88
C GLY A 211 0.23 1.07 3.69
N ARG A 212 0.00 2.30 3.26
CA ARG A 212 0.41 3.50 4.01
C ARG A 212 -0.42 3.76 5.27
N VAL A 213 -1.60 3.14 5.43
CA VAL A 213 -2.38 3.22 6.70
C VAL A 213 -1.53 2.77 7.89
N ASP A 214 -0.81 1.65 7.73
CA ASP A 214 0.11 1.10 8.73
C ASP A 214 1.19 2.10 9.14
N HIS A 215 1.86 2.70 8.14
CA HIS A 215 2.93 3.67 8.39
C HIS A 215 2.44 4.93 9.10
N ALA A 216 1.25 5.44 8.75
CA ALA A 216 0.67 6.59 9.43
C ALA A 216 0.34 6.26 10.89
N CYS A 217 -0.18 5.06 11.16
CA CYS A 217 -0.44 4.59 12.52
C CYS A 217 0.86 4.41 13.32
N HIS A 218 1.93 3.88 12.72
CA HIS A 218 3.25 3.81 13.35
C HIS A 218 3.81 5.20 13.72
N ALA A 219 3.56 6.20 12.87
CA ALA A 219 3.95 7.59 13.12
C ALA A 219 3.02 8.34 14.09
N CYS A 220 1.95 7.70 14.58
CA CYS A 220 0.87 8.35 15.33
C CYS A 220 0.24 9.55 14.59
N ASP A 221 0.25 9.52 13.25
CA ASP A 221 -0.31 10.55 12.38
C ASP A 221 -1.75 10.18 11.98
N ILE A 222 -2.70 10.53 12.84
CA ILE A 222 -4.11 10.19 12.64
C ILE A 222 -4.72 10.89 11.41
N ALA A 223 -4.23 12.08 11.05
CA ALA A 223 -4.73 12.82 9.89
C ALA A 223 -4.36 12.09 8.59
N SER A 224 -3.12 11.61 8.50
CA SER A 224 -2.67 10.76 7.39
C SER A 224 -3.37 9.41 7.40
N ALA A 225 -3.49 8.75 8.56
CA ALA A 225 -4.09 7.42 8.67
C ALA A 225 -5.55 7.38 8.17
N VAL A 226 -6.36 8.36 8.57
CA VAL A 226 -7.76 8.47 8.11
C VAL A 226 -7.84 8.73 6.61
N ARG A 227 -6.96 9.58 6.06
CA ARG A 227 -6.93 9.86 4.62
C ARG A 227 -6.47 8.66 3.80
N GLU A 228 -5.52 7.87 4.30
CA GLU A 228 -5.12 6.61 3.65
C GLU A 228 -6.24 5.55 3.68
N LEU A 229 -7.02 5.49 4.76
CA LEU A 229 -8.19 4.61 4.83
C LEU A 229 -9.26 5.03 3.79
N VAL A 230 -9.46 6.34 3.60
CA VAL A 230 -10.33 6.86 2.54
C VAL A 230 -9.79 6.50 1.14
N ALA A 231 -8.50 6.64 0.90
CA ALA A 231 -7.87 6.26 -0.37
C ALA A 231 -8.00 4.74 -0.67
N PHE A 232 -7.94 3.91 0.37
CA PHE A 232 -8.23 2.48 0.27
C PHE A 232 -9.70 2.20 -0.06
N ASP A 233 -10.64 2.90 0.59
CA ASP A 233 -12.07 2.80 0.30
C ASP A 233 -12.42 3.23 -1.14
N GLU A 234 -11.75 4.25 -1.68
CA GLU A 234 -11.86 4.66 -3.09
C GLU A 234 -11.40 3.55 -4.05
N ALA A 235 -10.34 2.82 -3.71
CA ALA A 235 -9.90 1.68 -4.50
C ALA A 235 -10.87 0.49 -4.40
N LEU A 236 -11.46 0.25 -3.22
CA LEU A 236 -12.53 -0.73 -3.05
C LEU A 236 -13.75 -0.38 -3.90
N GLU A 237 -14.15 0.89 -3.98
CA GLU A 237 -15.26 1.33 -4.84
C GLU A 237 -15.01 0.96 -6.31
N VAL A 238 -13.78 1.12 -6.81
CA VAL A 238 -13.38 0.68 -8.16
C VAL A 238 -13.52 -0.84 -8.33
N CYS A 239 -13.10 -1.63 -7.34
CA CYS A 239 -13.27 -3.08 -7.37
C CYS A 239 -14.75 -3.49 -7.38
N LEU A 240 -15.60 -2.85 -6.57
CA LEU A 240 -17.04 -3.09 -6.53
C LEU A 240 -17.73 -2.67 -7.84
N GLU A 241 -17.30 -1.56 -8.45
CA GLU A 241 -17.73 -1.15 -9.79
C GLU A 241 -17.36 -2.17 -10.87
N TYR A 242 -16.20 -2.81 -10.74
CA TYR A 242 -15.81 -3.90 -11.61
C TYR A 242 -16.68 -5.14 -11.39
N GLN A 243 -16.84 -5.59 -10.15
CA GLN A 243 -17.67 -6.76 -9.81
C GLN A 243 -19.13 -6.60 -10.26
N ARG A 244 -19.72 -5.40 -10.17
CA ARG A 244 -21.08 -5.15 -10.69
C ARG A 244 -21.20 -5.38 -12.20
N ARG A 245 -20.12 -5.21 -12.97
CA ARG A 245 -20.08 -5.46 -14.42
C ARG A 245 -19.67 -6.89 -14.75
N VAL A 246 -18.86 -7.51 -13.89
CA VAL A 246 -18.33 -8.86 -14.04
C VAL A 246 -18.68 -9.65 -12.76
N PRO A 247 -19.93 -10.15 -12.64
CA PRO A 247 -20.43 -10.71 -11.38
C PRO A 247 -19.70 -11.98 -10.93
N GLU A 248 -19.05 -12.70 -11.84
CA GLU A 248 -18.15 -13.83 -11.57
C GLU A 248 -16.78 -13.36 -11.00
N THR A 249 -16.80 -12.42 -10.06
CA THR A 249 -15.61 -11.87 -9.39
C THR A 249 -15.75 -12.02 -7.89
N LEU A 250 -14.80 -12.70 -7.25
CA LEU A 250 -14.67 -12.74 -5.79
C LEU A 250 -13.79 -11.59 -5.29
N ILE A 251 -14.30 -10.80 -4.36
CA ILE A 251 -13.54 -9.77 -3.65
C ILE A 251 -13.34 -10.22 -2.20
N ILE A 252 -12.08 -10.26 -1.75
CA ILE A 252 -11.72 -10.49 -0.35
C ILE A 252 -11.15 -9.18 0.20
N LEU A 253 -11.78 -8.65 1.24
CA LEU A 253 -11.34 -7.45 1.94
C LEU A 253 -10.83 -7.83 3.33
N THR A 254 -9.59 -7.49 3.64
CA THR A 254 -8.99 -7.81 4.95
C THR A 254 -7.83 -6.87 5.30
N THR A 255 -7.34 -6.97 6.53
CA THR A 255 -6.11 -6.36 7.05
C THR A 255 -5.11 -7.44 7.48
N ASP A 256 -3.82 -7.16 7.40
CA ASP A 256 -2.72 -8.00 7.89
C ASP A 256 -2.63 -7.97 9.41
N HIS A 257 -2.78 -6.78 10.01
CA HIS A 257 -2.84 -6.57 11.44
C HIS A 257 -3.35 -5.17 11.81
N GLY A 258 -3.78 -4.98 13.06
CA GLY A 258 -4.00 -3.65 13.62
C GLY A 258 -2.67 -2.99 14.01
N THR A 259 -2.56 -1.68 13.78
CA THR A 259 -1.33 -0.90 14.04
C THR A 259 -1.63 0.33 14.88
N GLY A 260 -0.78 0.63 15.87
CA GLY A 260 -0.84 1.86 16.68
C GLY A 260 -1.98 1.96 17.70
N GLY A 261 -3.01 1.11 17.60
CA GLY A 261 -4.17 1.14 18.50
C GLY A 261 -4.94 2.47 18.50
N PRO A 262 -5.25 3.08 17.33
CA PRO A 262 -5.98 4.34 17.28
C PRO A 262 -7.36 4.18 17.93
N SER A 263 -7.72 5.13 18.78
CA SER A 263 -9.02 5.17 19.45
C SER A 263 -9.59 6.59 19.44
N LEU A 264 -10.91 6.69 19.23
CA LEU A 264 -11.63 7.95 19.41
C LEU A 264 -12.20 7.99 20.82
N ASN A 265 -11.62 8.85 21.65
CA ASN A 265 -12.11 9.10 23.00
C ASN A 265 -13.17 10.20 22.99
N GLY A 266 -14.17 10.06 23.86
CA GLY A 266 -15.17 11.11 24.03
C GLY A 266 -14.56 12.34 24.72
N ILE A 267 -14.81 13.54 24.16
CA ILE A 267 -14.26 14.81 24.64
C ILE A 267 -15.38 15.83 24.89
N GLY A 268 -15.15 16.74 25.83
CA GLY A 268 -16.08 17.81 26.22
C GLY A 268 -17.10 17.35 27.26
N SER A 269 -17.96 18.28 27.67
CA SER A 269 -19.04 17.97 28.62
C SER A 269 -19.94 16.87 28.04
N ALA A 270 -20.12 15.78 28.78
CA ALA A 270 -20.89 14.61 28.37
C ALA A 270 -20.55 14.09 26.95
N TYR A 271 -19.27 14.18 26.55
CA TYR A 271 -18.77 13.75 25.23
C TYR A 271 -19.30 14.54 24.01
N GLY A 272 -19.97 15.67 24.23
CA GLY A 272 -20.65 16.45 23.20
C GLY A 272 -19.75 17.18 22.19
N GLU A 273 -18.44 17.25 22.43
CA GLU A 273 -17.50 17.93 21.53
C GLU A 273 -16.75 17.00 20.58
N SER A 274 -16.88 15.67 20.75
CA SER A 274 -16.05 14.67 20.06
C SER A 274 -16.06 14.82 18.53
N SER A 275 -17.23 15.00 17.92
CA SER A 275 -17.36 15.17 16.46
C SER A 275 -16.71 16.46 15.96
N ALA A 276 -16.91 17.58 16.67
CA ALA A 276 -16.28 18.85 16.32
C ALA A 276 -14.75 18.79 16.45
N ARG A 277 -14.25 18.05 17.45
CA ARG A 277 -12.80 17.84 17.63
C ARG A 277 -12.22 16.93 16.56
N PHE A 278 -12.91 15.86 16.19
CA PHE A 278 -12.51 14.96 15.11
C PHE A 278 -12.45 15.69 13.76
N ALA A 279 -13.38 16.62 13.50
CA ALA A 279 -13.38 17.43 12.28
C ALA A 279 -12.12 18.30 12.12
N ASN A 280 -11.37 18.57 13.18
CA ASN A 280 -10.11 19.31 13.06
C ASN A 280 -9.06 18.57 12.20
N LEU A 281 -9.16 17.25 12.03
CA LEU A 281 -8.27 16.50 11.13
C LEU A 281 -8.31 17.02 9.69
N LEU A 282 -9.40 17.68 9.29
CA LEU A 282 -9.55 18.30 7.98
C LEU A 282 -8.64 19.51 7.77
N LYS A 283 -8.15 20.12 8.86
CA LYS A 283 -7.23 21.27 8.79
C LYS A 283 -5.83 20.86 8.34
N ALA A 284 -5.44 19.61 8.61
CA ALA A 284 -4.12 19.13 8.29
C ALA A 284 -3.90 19.07 6.77
N ARG A 285 -2.72 19.51 6.35
CA ARG A 285 -2.28 19.64 4.95
C ARG A 285 -1.04 18.81 4.63
N ARG A 286 -0.30 18.41 5.65
CA ARG A 286 0.95 17.68 5.55
C ARG A 286 0.97 16.51 6.51
N SER A 287 1.59 15.42 6.10
CA SER A 287 1.93 14.31 6.99
C SER A 287 3.13 14.66 7.85
N PHE A 288 3.26 13.99 8.99
CA PHE A 288 4.47 14.11 9.81
C PHE A 288 5.72 13.69 9.02
N GLU A 289 5.63 12.68 8.16
CA GLU A 289 6.75 12.24 7.30
C GLU A 289 7.24 13.36 6.39
N SER A 290 6.33 14.15 5.81
CA SER A 290 6.71 15.27 4.94
C SER A 290 7.20 16.50 5.71
N MET A 291 6.79 16.67 6.96
CA MET A 291 7.14 17.82 7.81
C MET A 291 8.52 17.66 8.44
N LEU A 292 8.86 16.46 8.93
CA LEU A 292 10.10 16.22 9.67
C LEU A 292 11.39 16.71 8.97
N PRO A 293 11.56 16.56 7.64
CA PRO A 293 12.75 17.06 6.96
C PRO A 293 12.93 18.59 6.99
N ASP A 294 11.86 19.36 7.27
CA ASP A 294 11.93 20.82 7.35
C ASP A 294 12.44 21.31 8.72
N LEU A 295 12.53 20.42 9.71
CA LEU A 295 13.12 20.78 11.01
C LEU A 295 14.61 21.07 10.86
N PRO A 296 15.11 22.16 11.48
CA PRO A 296 16.55 22.40 11.55
C PRO A 296 17.21 21.33 12.44
N LYS A 297 18.53 21.16 12.31
CA LYS A 297 19.30 20.17 13.09
C LYS A 297 19.15 20.33 14.60
N GLU A 298 19.01 21.57 15.06
CA GLU A 298 18.76 21.93 16.46
C GLU A 298 17.45 22.72 16.51
N PRO A 299 16.30 22.03 16.58
CA PRO A 299 15.01 22.68 16.54
C PRO A 299 14.70 23.39 17.86
N THR A 300 14.23 24.63 17.77
CA THR A 300 13.66 25.35 18.90
C THR A 300 12.18 24.98 19.07
N ALA A 301 11.65 25.14 20.29
CA ALA A 301 10.22 25.00 20.55
C ALA A 301 9.37 25.79 19.55
N ALA A 302 9.71 27.07 19.34
CA ALA A 302 9.03 27.93 18.38
C ALA A 302 9.03 27.36 16.95
N ALA A 303 10.18 26.88 16.46
CA ALA A 303 10.27 26.29 15.12
C ALA A 303 9.43 25.01 14.98
N ILE A 304 9.36 24.20 16.05
CA ILE A 304 8.49 23.01 16.09
C ILE A 304 7.02 23.42 16.08
N GLY A 305 6.65 24.40 16.89
CA GLY A 305 5.29 24.95 16.94
C GLY A 305 4.82 25.50 15.60
N GLU A 306 5.63 26.35 14.97
CA GLU A 306 5.36 26.91 13.64
C GLU A 306 5.19 25.82 12.58
N LEU A 307 6.05 24.79 12.60
CA LEU A 307 5.95 23.68 11.65
C LEU A 307 4.66 22.88 11.88
N ILE A 308 4.32 22.58 13.13
CA ILE A 308 3.08 21.85 13.46
C ILE A 308 1.86 22.67 13.02
N GLU A 309 1.84 23.97 13.30
CA GLU A 309 0.74 24.84 12.91
C GLU A 309 0.60 24.93 11.38
N ASP A 310 1.70 25.11 10.64
CA ASP A 310 1.71 25.12 9.17
C ASP A 310 1.20 23.80 8.58
N GLY A 311 1.73 22.67 9.07
CA GLY A 311 1.43 21.36 8.52
C GLY A 311 0.05 20.82 8.91
N THR A 312 -0.41 21.12 10.13
CA THR A 312 -1.60 20.50 10.72
C THR A 312 -2.77 21.46 10.94
N GLY A 313 -2.51 22.77 10.98
CA GLY A 313 -3.48 23.79 11.36
C GLY A 313 -3.85 23.78 12.85
N TYR A 314 -3.02 23.15 13.69
CA TYR A 314 -3.17 23.12 15.15
C TYR A 314 -2.05 23.93 15.81
N GLU A 315 -2.45 24.92 16.59
CA GLU A 315 -1.55 25.61 17.51
C GLU A 315 -1.18 24.66 18.66
N VAL A 316 0.12 24.52 18.92
CA VAL A 316 0.62 23.80 20.10
C VAL A 316 0.82 24.82 21.21
N PRO A 317 0.19 24.66 22.39
CA PRO A 317 0.42 25.58 23.50
C PRO A 317 1.86 25.48 24.02
N ASP A 318 2.48 26.62 24.38
CA ASP A 318 3.87 26.71 24.85
C ASP A 318 4.27 25.68 25.92
N ARG A 319 3.34 25.30 26.81
CA ARG A 319 3.57 24.29 27.87
C ARG A 319 3.78 22.86 27.37
N LYS A 320 3.63 22.60 26.08
CA LYS A 320 3.75 21.27 25.44
C LYS A 320 4.86 21.21 24.40
N MET A 321 5.54 22.33 24.13
CA MET A 321 6.73 22.39 23.27
C MET A 321 8.00 22.25 24.11
#